data_AF-X1MW40-F1
#
_entry.id   AF-X1MW40-F1
#
_cell.length_a   1.000
_cell.length_b   1.000
_cell.length_c   1.000
_cell.angle_alpha   90.00
_cell.angle_beta   90.00
_cell.angle_gamma   90.00
#
_symmetry.space_group_name_H-M   'P 1'
#
loop_
_entity.id
_entity.type
_entity.pdbx_description
1 polymer ?
#
loop_
_entity_poly.entity_id
_entity_poly.type
_entity_poly.pdbx_seq_one_letter_code
_entity_poly.pdbx_strand_id
1 'polypeptide(L)'
;MIEYIEGAEKIIRRLKPNILAVIQDVTPIYRTICRTFRRHGLPVLVMQHGALTSDVGMGGFQIMPLEAQRQAVWGEFYRDEWGSKRGKPPECQVVVGNPKYDFIAEGYYPQKSEICRKLGLNPERGIIVVATE
;
A
#
# COMPACT_ATOMS: atom_id res chain seq x y z
N MET A 1 15.12 -16.62 -1.77
CA MET A 1 13.85 -16.98 -1.11
C MET A 1 14.05 -17.53 0.29
N ILE A 2 14.97 -18.49 0.52
CA ILE A 2 15.26 -19.05 1.85
C ILE A 2 15.62 -17.94 2.87
N GLU A 3 16.49 -17.01 2.48
CA GLU A 3 16.90 -15.88 3.35
C GLU A 3 15.72 -15.03 3.85
N TYR A 4 14.67 -14.85 3.03
CA TYR A 4 13.47 -14.10 3.46
C TYR A 4 12.61 -14.88 4.45
N ILE A 5 12.58 -16.21 4.34
CA ILE A 5 11.92 -17.07 5.31
C ILE A 5 12.67 -16.99 6.65
N GLU A 6 13.98 -17.21 6.63
CA GLU A 6 14.82 -17.16 7.83
C GLU A 6 14.79 -15.78 8.50
N GLY A 7 14.81 -14.71 7.70
CA GLY A 7 14.66 -13.34 8.17
C GLY A 7 13.31 -13.10 8.85
N ALA A 8 12.21 -13.52 8.21
CA ALA A 8 10.87 -13.40 8.79
C ALA A 8 10.73 -14.23 10.07
N GLU A 9 11.23 -15.46 10.11
CA GLU A 9 11.23 -16.28 11.33
C GLU A 9 12.03 -15.64 12.46
N LYS A 10 13.19 -15.05 12.16
CA LYS A 10 14.00 -14.33 13.14
C LYS A 10 13.24 -13.13 13.70
N ILE A 11 12.52 -12.39 12.86
CA ILE A 11 11.63 -11.29 13.28
C ILE A 11 10.52 -11.83 14.19
N ILE A 12 9.84 -12.90 13.81
CA ILE A 12 8.77 -13.51 14.62
C ILE A 12 9.29 -13.95 15.99
N ARG A 13 10.41 -14.66 16.03
CA ARG A 13 11.01 -15.14 17.30
C ARG A 13 11.44 -13.99 18.21
N ARG A 14 12.04 -12.94 17.64
CA ARG A 14 12.64 -11.84 18.40
C ARG A 14 11.60 -10.82 18.86
N LEU A 15 10.74 -10.38 17.95
CA LEU A 15 9.78 -9.30 18.22
C LEU A 15 8.44 -9.82 18.75
N LYS A 16 8.12 -11.10 18.52
CA LYS A 16 6.84 -11.72 18.87
C LYS A 16 5.63 -10.85 18.47
N PRO A 17 5.54 -10.42 17.20
CA PRO A 17 4.49 -9.51 16.76
C PRO A 17 3.13 -10.21 16.81
N ASN A 18 2.07 -9.44 17.08
CA ASN A 18 0.69 -9.94 17.04
C ASN A 18 0.08 -9.90 15.64
N ILE A 19 0.66 -9.13 14.71
CA ILE A 19 0.16 -8.95 13.35
C ILE A 19 1.31 -8.55 12.42
N LEU A 20 1.22 -8.93 11.15
CA LEU A 20 2.00 -8.35 10.06
C LEU A 20 1.11 -7.36 9.28
N ALA A 21 1.51 -6.10 9.24
CA ALA A 21 0.93 -5.12 8.34
C ALA A 21 1.93 -4.81 7.23
N VAL A 22 1.51 -4.99 5.97
CA VAL A 22 2.34 -4.70 4.79
C VAL A 22 1.54 -3.90 3.76
N ILE A 23 2.25 -3.19 2.89
CA ILE A 23 1.62 -2.44 1.82
C ILE A 23 1.13 -3.35 0.69
N GLN A 24 1.83 -4.44 0.38
CA GLN A 24 1.50 -5.36 -0.73
C GLN A 24 1.97 -6.78 -0.43
N ASP A 25 1.48 -7.77 -1.18
CA ASP A 25 1.95 -9.17 -1.19
C ASP A 25 2.18 -9.70 -2.63
N VAL A 26 2.38 -8.77 -3.56
CA VAL A 26 2.41 -9.04 -5.01
C VAL A 26 3.78 -9.52 -5.49
N THR A 27 4.84 -9.08 -4.82
CA THR A 27 6.21 -9.49 -5.15
C THR A 27 6.58 -10.79 -4.42
N PRO A 28 7.53 -11.58 -4.94
CA PRO A 28 7.99 -12.80 -4.28
C PRO A 28 8.46 -12.59 -2.84
N ILE A 29 9.10 -11.45 -2.55
CA ILE A 29 9.62 -11.12 -1.22
C ILE A 29 8.47 -10.97 -0.23
N TYR A 30 7.55 -10.03 -0.51
CA TYR A 30 6.42 -9.77 0.37
C TYR A 30 5.52 -11.00 0.52
N ARG A 31 5.28 -11.73 -0.57
CA ARG A 31 4.49 -12.97 -0.53
C ARG A 31 5.13 -14.03 0.36
N THR A 32 6.45 -14.19 0.28
CA THR A 32 7.19 -15.13 1.15
C THR A 32 7.06 -14.72 2.62
N ILE A 33 7.23 -13.43 2.93
CA ILE A 33 7.10 -12.94 4.31
C ILE A 33 5.68 -13.16 4.83
N CYS A 34 4.64 -12.80 4.06
CA CYS A 34 3.24 -13.03 4.42
C CYS A 34 2.97 -14.52 4.70
N ARG A 35 3.42 -15.42 3.83
CA ARG A 35 3.28 -16.87 4.02
C ARG A 35 3.96 -17.37 5.28
N THR A 36 5.15 -16.89 5.58
CA THR A 36 5.87 -17.26 6.80
C THR A 36 5.09 -16.84 8.04
N PHE A 37 4.60 -15.60 8.11
CA PHE A 37 3.75 -15.15 9.22
C PHE A 37 2.48 -15.98 9.37
N ARG A 38 1.79 -16.28 8.27
CA ARG A 38 0.61 -17.17 8.29
C ARG A 38 0.91 -18.57 8.79
N ARG A 39 2.05 -19.15 8.39
CA ARG A 39 2.52 -20.47 8.87
C ARG A 39 2.72 -20.50 10.38
N HIS A 40 3.02 -19.36 11.00
CA HIS A 40 3.11 -19.20 12.45
C HIS A 40 1.78 -18.82 13.12
N GLY A 41 0.66 -18.86 12.40
CA GLY A 41 -0.66 -18.51 12.91
C GLY A 41 -0.88 -17.02 13.12
N LEU A 42 0.02 -16.16 12.62
CA LEU A 42 -0.08 -14.72 12.79
C LEU A 42 -0.99 -14.10 11.71
N PRO A 43 -1.84 -13.13 12.07
CA PRO A 43 -2.66 -12.40 11.12
C PRO A 43 -1.80 -11.51 10.21
N VAL A 44 -2.22 -11.43 8.94
CA VAL A 44 -1.61 -10.59 7.91
C VAL A 44 -2.66 -9.63 7.34
N LEU A 45 -2.33 -8.32 7.41
CA LEU A 45 -3.07 -7.21 6.83
C LEU A 45 -2.30 -6.62 5.64
N VAL A 46 -2.97 -6.44 4.50
CA VAL A 46 -2.43 -5.73 3.33
C VAL A 46 -3.17 -4.39 3.14
N MET A 47 -2.43 -3.29 2.94
CA MET A 47 -2.97 -1.92 3.01
C MET A 47 -2.99 -1.11 1.68
N GLN A 48 -2.27 -1.49 0.63
CA GLN A 48 -2.13 -0.67 -0.59
C GLN A 48 -2.69 -1.37 -1.84
N HIS A 49 -4.01 -1.47 -1.94
CA HIS A 49 -4.70 -2.18 -3.05
C HIS A 49 -5.84 -1.35 -3.67
N GLY A 50 -5.64 -0.03 -3.74
CA GLY A 50 -6.51 0.89 -4.49
C GLY A 50 -5.83 1.77 -5.56
N ALA A 51 -4.62 1.46 -6.03
CA ALA A 51 -3.94 2.26 -7.07
C ALA A 51 -4.07 1.62 -8.47
N LEU A 52 -5.09 2.00 -9.24
CA LEU A 52 -5.13 1.66 -10.67
C LEU A 52 -3.90 2.26 -11.37
N THR A 53 -2.97 1.44 -11.83
CA THR A 53 -1.87 1.91 -12.68
C THR A 53 -2.23 1.60 -14.12
N SER A 54 -2.13 2.59 -15.00
CA SER A 54 -2.36 2.45 -16.45
C SER A 54 -1.25 1.68 -17.18
N ASP A 55 -0.22 1.22 -16.48
CA ASP A 55 0.93 0.58 -17.11
C ASP A 55 0.59 -0.75 -17.78
N VAL A 56 0.74 -0.70 -19.11
CA VAL A 56 0.51 -1.73 -20.13
C VAL A 56 1.35 -3.00 -19.94
N GLY A 57 2.36 -2.99 -19.07
CA GLY A 57 3.17 -4.18 -18.72
C GLY A 57 2.59 -5.02 -17.57
N MET A 58 1.74 -4.43 -16.73
CA MET A 58 1.07 -5.10 -15.59
C MET A 58 -0.47 -5.06 -15.71
N GLY A 59 -0.98 -4.87 -16.93
CA GLY A 59 -2.36 -5.19 -17.29
C GLY A 59 -3.42 -4.49 -16.43
N GLY A 60 -3.24 -3.20 -16.11
CA GLY A 60 -4.33 -2.31 -15.68
C GLY A 60 -5.02 -2.66 -14.35
N PHE A 61 -4.48 -3.61 -13.59
CA PHE A 61 -5.19 -4.22 -12.49
C PHE A 61 -4.24 -4.51 -11.34
N GLN A 62 -4.49 -3.86 -10.20
CA GLN A 62 -3.77 -4.17 -8.99
C GLN A 62 -4.00 -5.62 -8.61
N ILE A 63 -2.91 -6.37 -8.54
CA ILE A 63 -2.87 -7.76 -8.14
C ILE A 63 -3.62 -7.89 -6.80
N MET A 64 -4.69 -8.67 -6.81
CA MET A 64 -5.47 -8.96 -5.61
C MET A 64 -4.59 -9.66 -4.58
N PRO A 65 -4.52 -9.18 -3.32
CA PRO A 65 -3.71 -9.84 -2.33
C PRO A 65 -4.19 -11.26 -2.02
N LEU A 66 -3.32 -12.23 -2.19
CA LEU A 66 -3.65 -13.64 -2.04
C LEU A 66 -3.44 -14.12 -0.60
N GLU A 67 -2.39 -13.61 0.05
CA GLU A 67 -1.98 -14.09 1.37
C GLU A 67 -2.69 -13.35 2.52
N ALA A 68 -3.25 -12.18 2.25
CA ALA A 68 -3.88 -11.37 3.29
C ALA A 68 -5.15 -12.04 3.88
N GLN A 69 -5.21 -12.16 5.22
CA GLN A 69 -6.45 -12.50 5.94
C GLN A 69 -7.42 -11.31 6.01
N ARG A 70 -6.87 -10.10 6.00
CA ARG A 70 -7.61 -8.84 5.95
C ARG A 70 -6.94 -7.89 4.97
N GLN A 71 -7.74 -7.07 4.32
CA GLN A 71 -7.31 -6.11 3.31
C GLN A 71 -7.97 -4.77 3.59
N ALA A 72 -7.18 -3.71 3.77
CA ALA A 72 -7.63 -2.34 3.92
C ALA A 72 -7.73 -1.58 2.56
N VAL A 73 -8.90 -1.60 1.92
CA VAL A 73 -9.12 -1.07 0.55
C VAL A 73 -9.31 0.45 0.57
N TRP A 74 -9.01 1.13 -0.55
CA TRP A 74 -9.16 2.59 -0.63
C TRP A 74 -10.61 3.08 -0.82
N GLY A 75 -11.52 2.22 -1.26
CA GLY A 75 -12.88 2.64 -1.58
C GLY A 75 -13.78 1.47 -1.92
N GLU A 76 -15.09 1.74 -1.98
CA GLU A 76 -16.12 0.73 -2.26
C GLU A 76 -15.91 0.05 -3.61
N PHE A 77 -15.48 0.79 -4.63
CA PHE A 77 -15.11 0.21 -5.93
C PHE A 77 -14.09 -0.94 -5.79
N TYR A 78 -13.06 -0.77 -4.95
CA TYR A 78 -12.05 -1.80 -4.74
C TYR A 78 -12.59 -3.01 -3.96
N ARG A 79 -13.49 -2.79 -3.01
CA ARG A 79 -14.15 -3.89 -2.29
C ARG A 79 -15.10 -4.67 -3.20
N ASP A 80 -15.98 -3.95 -3.90
CA ASP A 80 -17.17 -4.54 -4.54
C ASP A 80 -16.87 -4.95 -5.98
N GLU A 81 -16.41 -3.99 -6.78
CA GLU A 81 -16.17 -4.19 -8.21
C GLU A 81 -14.86 -4.94 -8.47
N TRP A 82 -13.82 -4.65 -7.69
CA TRP A 82 -12.52 -5.28 -7.85
C TRP A 82 -12.41 -6.62 -7.12
N GLY A 83 -12.53 -6.62 -5.79
CA GLY A 83 -12.32 -7.78 -4.94
C GLY A 83 -13.47 -8.80 -4.97
N SER A 84 -14.66 -8.37 -4.59
CA SER A 84 -15.81 -9.26 -4.37
C SER A 84 -16.26 -9.97 -5.64
N LYS A 85 -16.39 -9.24 -6.76
CA LYS A 85 -16.70 -9.85 -8.07
C LYS A 85 -15.63 -10.82 -8.59
N ARG A 86 -14.42 -10.80 -8.05
CA ARG A 86 -13.30 -11.69 -8.41
C ARG A 86 -13.00 -12.75 -7.34
N GLY A 87 -13.95 -12.97 -6.42
CA GLY A 87 -13.91 -14.09 -5.48
C GLY A 87 -13.20 -13.80 -4.16
N LYS A 88 -12.82 -12.54 -3.87
CA LYS A 88 -12.36 -12.19 -2.53
C LYS A 88 -13.57 -12.04 -1.59
N PRO A 89 -13.60 -12.70 -0.42
CA PRO A 89 -14.72 -12.56 0.50
C PRO A 89 -14.90 -11.10 0.96
N PRO A 90 -16.10 -10.51 0.93
CA PRO A 90 -16.31 -9.13 1.36
C PRO A 90 -15.87 -8.86 2.81
N GLU A 91 -16.06 -9.83 3.71
CA GLU A 91 -15.72 -9.73 5.14
C GLU A 91 -14.22 -9.67 5.43
N CYS A 92 -13.39 -10.02 4.45
CA CYS A 92 -11.94 -9.86 4.57
C CYS A 92 -11.44 -8.53 4.01
N GLN A 93 -12.33 -7.67 3.53
CA GLN A 93 -12.03 -6.38 2.92
C GLN A 93 -12.68 -5.25 3.74
N VAL A 94 -11.90 -4.25 4.11
CA VAL A 94 -12.34 -3.11 4.93
C VAL A 94 -12.01 -1.84 4.18
N VAL A 95 -13.00 -0.99 3.91
CA VAL A 95 -12.79 0.30 3.26
C VAL A 95 -12.22 1.29 4.27
N VAL A 96 -11.00 1.77 4.05
CA VAL A 96 -10.30 2.71 4.95
C VAL A 96 -9.81 3.98 4.28
N GLY A 97 -9.95 4.11 2.95
CA GLY A 97 -9.32 5.20 2.20
C GLY A 97 -7.86 4.93 1.87
N ASN A 98 -7.15 5.95 1.40
CA ASN A 98 -5.74 5.86 1.08
C ASN A 98 -4.92 6.60 2.15
N PRO A 99 -4.08 5.90 2.95
CA PRO A 99 -3.29 6.54 4.00
C PRO A 99 -2.29 7.57 3.48
N LYS A 100 -1.96 7.53 2.17
CA LYS A 100 -1.18 8.60 1.52
C LYS A 100 -1.90 9.93 1.58
N TYR A 101 -3.22 9.99 1.70
CA TYR A 101 -3.96 11.26 1.74
C TYR A 101 -4.27 11.74 3.16
N ASP A 102 -3.91 10.97 4.19
CA ASP A 102 -4.14 11.38 5.59
C ASP A 102 -3.39 12.69 5.89
N PHE A 103 -2.18 12.86 5.34
CA PHE A 103 -1.42 14.11 5.49
C PHE A 103 -2.12 15.31 4.84
N ILE A 104 -3.06 15.11 3.91
CA ILE A 104 -3.79 16.24 3.32
C ILE A 104 -4.70 16.87 4.39
N ALA A 105 -5.29 16.08 5.27
CA ALA A 105 -6.13 16.61 6.33
C ALA A 105 -5.32 17.33 7.43
N GLU A 106 -4.13 16.82 7.76
CA GLU A 106 -3.38 17.23 8.95
C GLU A 106 -2.08 18.02 8.66
N GLY A 107 -1.72 18.15 7.38
CA GLY A 107 -0.39 18.54 6.95
C GLY A 107 -0.11 20.03 6.96
N TYR A 108 1.19 20.34 6.90
CA TYR A 108 1.70 21.67 6.63
C TYR A 108 1.79 21.93 5.13
N TYR A 109 1.19 23.04 4.69
CA TYR A 109 1.21 23.48 3.30
C TYR A 109 2.10 24.71 3.14
N PRO A 110 3.32 24.56 2.59
CA PRO A 110 4.21 25.70 2.39
C PRO A 110 3.57 26.70 1.42
N GLN A 111 3.66 27.98 1.75
CA GLN A 111 3.20 29.04 0.86
C GLN A 111 4.02 29.06 -0.43
N LYS A 112 3.41 29.48 -1.55
CA LYS A 112 4.10 29.60 -2.85
C LYS A 112 5.42 30.37 -2.73
N SER A 113 5.41 31.46 -1.97
CA SER A 113 6.60 32.29 -1.71
C SER A 113 7.73 31.53 -1.03
N GLU A 114 7.41 30.62 -0.10
CA GLU A 114 8.40 29.79 0.57
C GLU A 114 9.01 28.76 -0.38
N ILE A 115 8.17 28.06 -1.15
CA ILE A 115 8.62 27.10 -2.16
C ILE A 115 9.52 27.81 -3.18
N CYS A 116 9.06 28.96 -3.69
CA CYS A 116 9.81 29.77 -4.63
C CYS A 116 11.17 30.21 -4.09
N ARG A 117 11.21 30.70 -2.84
CA ARG A 117 12.47 31.10 -2.19
C ARG A 117 13.43 29.92 -2.06
N LYS A 118 12.94 28.74 -1.67
CA LYS A 118 13.77 27.53 -1.53
C LYS A 118 14.32 27.04 -2.88
N LEU A 119 13.54 27.16 -3.95
CA LEU A 119 13.89 26.67 -5.29
C LEU A 119 14.49 27.73 -6.21
N GLY A 120 14.66 28.99 -5.74
CA GLY A 120 15.15 30.09 -6.57
C GLY A 120 14.19 30.51 -7.68
N LEU A 121 12.89 30.28 -7.52
CA LEU A 121 11.85 30.60 -8.52
C LEU A 121 11.23 31.98 -8.26
N ASN A 122 10.73 32.60 -9.33
CA ASN A 122 9.99 33.87 -9.21
C ASN A 122 8.53 33.60 -8.76
N PRO A 123 8.09 34.08 -7.59
CA PRO A 123 6.72 33.87 -7.09
C PRO A 123 5.64 34.57 -7.93
N GLU A 124 5.98 35.55 -8.75
CA GLU A 124 5.02 36.27 -9.61
C GLU A 124 4.71 35.53 -10.92
N ARG A 125 5.50 34.50 -11.27
CA ARG A 125 5.25 33.70 -12.47
C ARG A 125 4.34 32.51 -12.16
N GLY A 126 3.63 32.04 -13.19
CA GLY A 126 2.95 30.74 -13.15
C GLY A 126 3.98 29.63 -12.96
N ILE A 127 3.67 28.64 -12.13
CA ILE A 127 4.53 27.49 -11.87
C ILE A 127 3.78 26.25 -12.35
N ILE A 128 4.42 25.49 -13.23
CA ILE A 128 3.92 24.20 -13.67
C ILE A 128 4.76 23.14 -12.97
N VAL A 129 4.09 22.25 -12.24
CA VAL A 129 4.72 21.06 -11.67
C VAL A 129 4.45 19.92 -12.63
N VAL A 130 5.51 19.33 -13.16
CA VAL A 130 5.45 18.08 -13.91
C VAL A 130 6.00 17.00 -13.00
N ALA A 131 5.12 16.09 -12.57
CA ALA A 131 5.51 14.86 -11.90
C ALA A 131 5.35 13.72 -12.90
N THR A 132 6.44 13.03 -13.20
CA THR A 132 6.41 11.78 -13.97
C THR A 132 6.41 10.61 -12.98
N GLU A 133 5.72 9.54 -13.34
CA GLU A 133 5.78 8.26 -12.60
C GLU A 133 7.11 7.53 -12.82
#